data_AF-A0AA35PDE5-F1
#
_entry.id   AF-A0AA35PDE5-F1
#
_cell.length_a   1.000
_cell.length_b   1.000
_cell.length_c   1.000
_cell.angle_alpha   90.00
_cell.angle_beta   90.00
_cell.angle_gamma   90.00
#
_symmetry.space_group_name_H-M   'P 1'
#
loop_
_entity.id
_entity.type
_entity.pdbx_description
1 polymer ?
#
loop_
_entity_poly.entity_id
_entity_poly.type
_entity_poly.pdbx_seq_one_letter_code
_entity_poly.pdbx_strand_id
1 'polypeptide(L)'
;MGFEREGARAHAPPRADLLSRTSAGARARRCRKSAFGEGGGGGGGGSLGVAWQQRVYKLQPGRCFRLFDAIWSVAWIDLLEISEGSPPKISPEPAPTPEAEPPTPEAEPPTPEPEPEAPPPPPPPPPPPPKRMAEFHVGINGFGRIGRLVLRACVEKGVKVVAINDPFIDVKYMVYMFKYDSTHGRFKGEVKAEDGKLVVNGSKISVFQSMKPNEIPWGEAGALYVVESTGVFLSVEKASAHLHGGAKRVVVSAPSPDAPMFVMGVNHEKYDPSSMKIVSNASCTTNCLAPLAKVINDNFGILEGLMTTVHAYTATQKTVDGPSAKAWRDGRGAHQNIIPASTGAAKAVGKVIPELNGKLTGMAFRVPVCDVSVVDLTCRLSKPASYAQIKEAVKKAAKGPMAGILGYTEDEVVSTDFIGDNRSSIFDAGAGISLNDNFVKLISWYDNEYGYSCRVVDLLKHMYSKEHE
;
A
#
# COMPACT_ATOMS: atom_id res chain seq x y z
N MET A 1 4.96 62.74 -6.93
CA MET A 1 3.79 63.65 -6.86
C MET A 1 2.60 62.79 -6.48
N GLY A 2 1.83 63.17 -5.47
CA GLY A 2 0.66 62.39 -5.02
C GLY A 2 -0.65 62.88 -5.64
N PHE A 3 -1.71 62.12 -5.45
CA PHE A 3 -3.09 62.59 -5.59
C PHE A 3 -3.98 61.85 -4.59
N GLU A 4 -4.58 62.60 -3.67
CA GLU A 4 -5.64 62.14 -2.77
C GLU A 4 -7.01 62.37 -3.43
N ARG A 5 -8.02 61.57 -3.06
CA ARG A 5 -9.43 62.00 -3.06
C ARG A 5 -10.19 61.30 -1.92
N GLU A 6 -10.95 62.08 -1.18
CA GLU A 6 -11.79 61.63 -0.06
C GLU A 6 -13.27 61.44 -0.46
N GLY A 7 -13.99 60.66 0.34
CA GLY A 7 -15.42 60.84 0.61
C GLY A 7 -16.44 60.26 -0.38
N ALA A 8 -17.70 60.05 0.00
CA ALA A 8 -18.32 60.04 1.34
C ALA A 8 -19.73 59.42 1.28
N ARG A 9 -20.30 59.10 2.47
CA ARG A 9 -21.70 58.64 2.74
C ARG A 9 -21.99 57.19 2.26
N ALA A 10 -22.46 56.22 3.05
CA ALA A 10 -23.38 56.14 4.21
C ALA A 10 -24.88 56.04 3.86
N HIS A 11 -25.49 54.90 4.23
CA HIS A 11 -26.88 54.80 4.72
C HIS A 11 -27.13 53.42 5.37
N ALA A 12 -27.84 53.40 6.50
CA ALA A 12 -28.38 52.20 7.13
C ALA A 12 -29.60 52.54 8.00
N PRO A 13 -30.72 51.80 7.89
CA PRO A 13 -31.74 51.72 8.93
C PRO A 13 -32.24 50.27 9.16
N PRO A 14 -33.13 50.00 10.12
CA PRO A 14 -32.97 50.25 11.55
C PRO A 14 -33.17 48.96 12.39
N ARG A 15 -33.13 49.07 13.72
CA ARG A 15 -33.40 47.95 14.65
C ARG A 15 -34.89 47.68 14.87
N ALA A 16 -35.21 46.48 15.35
CA ALA A 16 -36.34 46.22 16.23
C ALA A 16 -35.85 45.39 17.44
N ASP A 17 -36.41 45.63 18.62
CA ASP A 17 -35.97 45.03 19.89
C ASP A 17 -36.67 43.70 20.22
N LEU A 18 -36.08 42.92 21.13
CA LEU A 18 -36.82 42.48 22.32
C LEU A 18 -35.89 41.99 23.45
N LEU A 19 -36.27 42.30 24.69
CA LEU A 19 -35.57 41.96 25.92
C LEU A 19 -36.03 40.60 26.47
N SER A 20 -35.15 39.87 27.17
CA SER A 20 -35.23 39.73 28.65
C SER A 20 -34.50 38.49 29.20
N ARG A 21 -33.91 38.65 30.42
CA ARG A 21 -33.69 37.64 31.49
C ARG A 21 -32.80 36.41 31.14
N THR A 22 -32.00 35.83 32.04
CA THR A 22 -31.65 36.12 33.45
C THR A 22 -30.22 35.64 33.74
N SER A 23 -29.62 36.03 34.87
CA SER A 23 -28.20 35.83 35.18
C SER A 23 -27.91 34.86 36.35
N ALA A 24 -26.64 34.46 36.45
CA ALA A 24 -25.94 33.85 37.59
C ALA A 24 -26.25 32.37 37.97
N GLY A 25 -25.25 31.67 38.52
CA GLY A 25 -25.38 30.28 38.99
C GLY A 25 -24.09 29.46 39.18
N ALA A 26 -22.92 29.92 38.74
CA ALA A 26 -21.68 29.14 38.81
C ALA A 26 -21.18 28.91 40.26
N ARG A 27 -21.20 27.66 40.73
CA ARG A 27 -20.68 27.28 42.06
C ARG A 27 -19.15 27.16 42.07
N ALA A 28 -18.47 28.12 42.69
CA ALA A 28 -17.09 27.94 43.11
C ALA A 28 -16.98 26.93 44.26
N ARG A 29 -15.95 26.06 44.25
CA ARG A 29 -15.53 25.29 45.43
C ARG A 29 -14.22 25.87 45.99
N ARG A 30 -14.16 26.00 47.32
CA ARG A 30 -12.96 26.40 48.06
C ARG A 30 -11.95 25.25 48.13
N CYS A 31 -10.66 25.59 48.08
CA CYS A 31 -9.65 25.07 49.01
C CYS A 31 -8.89 26.27 49.60
N ARG A 32 -8.33 26.12 50.82
CA ARG A 32 -7.71 27.21 51.60
C ARG A 32 -6.18 27.23 51.48
N LYS A 33 -5.58 28.37 51.80
CA LYS A 33 -4.14 28.52 52.10
C LYS A 33 -3.80 28.01 53.50
N SER A 34 -2.60 27.42 53.62
CA SER A 34 -1.67 27.53 54.76
C SER A 34 -0.26 27.29 54.16
N ALA A 35 0.79 28.11 54.34
CA ALA A 35 1.34 28.73 55.56
C ALA A 35 1.84 27.68 56.55
N PHE A 36 3.06 27.71 57.09
CA PHE A 36 4.22 28.63 56.92
C PHE A 36 5.50 27.85 57.33
N GLY A 37 6.71 28.33 57.05
CA GLY A 37 7.95 27.69 57.56
C GLY A 37 9.23 28.14 56.84
N GLU A 38 10.14 28.78 57.58
CA GLU A 38 11.38 29.38 57.06
C GLU A 38 12.65 28.71 57.64
N GLY A 39 13.80 28.99 57.03
CA GLY A 39 15.13 28.55 57.49
C GLY A 39 15.91 27.79 56.41
N GLY A 40 17.05 28.24 55.89
CA GLY A 40 17.81 29.48 56.14
C GLY A 40 19.16 29.21 56.83
N GLY A 41 20.27 29.49 56.14
CA GLY A 41 21.63 29.28 56.66
C GLY A 41 22.61 28.83 55.58
N GLY A 42 23.61 29.66 55.30
CA GLY A 42 24.51 29.53 54.16
C GLY A 42 25.83 28.78 54.41
N GLY A 43 26.54 28.58 53.29
CA GLY A 43 28.00 28.71 53.22
C GLY A 43 28.85 27.52 53.68
N GLY A 44 29.62 26.97 52.75
CA GLY A 44 30.73 26.05 53.04
C GLY A 44 31.36 25.53 51.76
N GLY A 45 32.62 25.88 51.49
CA GLY A 45 33.34 25.39 50.31
C GLY A 45 33.93 24.00 50.54
N GLY A 46 33.82 23.11 49.56
CA GLY A 46 34.39 21.76 49.61
C GLY A 46 34.89 21.32 48.24
N SER A 47 36.22 21.35 48.04
CA SER A 47 36.85 20.94 46.78
C SER A 47 37.00 19.42 46.71
N LEU A 48 36.36 18.79 45.73
CA LEU A 48 36.78 17.49 45.18
C LEU A 48 36.67 17.52 43.66
N GLY A 49 37.79 17.74 42.97
CA GLY A 49 37.88 17.68 41.52
C GLY A 49 38.00 16.24 41.02
N VAL A 50 37.24 15.89 39.98
CA VAL A 50 37.41 14.63 39.23
C VAL A 50 37.95 14.97 37.85
N ALA A 51 39.24 14.71 37.64
CA ALA A 51 39.93 15.00 36.39
C ALA A 51 40.08 13.75 35.50
N TRP A 52 39.65 13.90 34.25
CA TRP A 52 40.30 13.36 33.04
C TRP A 52 41.01 11.99 33.10
N GLN A 53 40.44 11.01 32.38
CA GLN A 53 41.25 10.08 31.58
C GLN A 53 40.64 9.88 30.17
N GLN A 54 41.02 10.74 29.23
CA GLN A 54 41.00 10.38 27.81
C GLN A 54 42.24 9.52 27.50
N ARG A 55 42.05 8.32 26.94
CA ARG A 55 43.18 7.53 26.40
C ARG A 55 43.51 8.00 24.99
N VAL A 56 44.37 9.00 24.89
CA VAL A 56 45.06 9.34 23.63
C VAL A 56 46.34 8.50 23.54
N TYR A 57 46.35 7.49 22.68
CA TYR A 57 47.61 6.85 22.25
C TYR A 57 48.22 7.66 21.09
N LYS A 58 49.47 8.09 21.26
CA LYS A 58 50.29 8.68 20.19
C LYS A 58 51.78 8.57 20.52
N LEU A 59 52.58 8.69 19.45
CA LEU A 59 54.05 8.73 19.40
C LEU A 59 54.79 7.37 19.51
N GLN A 60 55.95 7.17 18.85
CA GLN A 60 56.31 7.56 17.46
C GLN A 60 57.46 6.63 16.91
N PRO A 61 58.22 6.87 15.80
CA PRO A 61 58.33 5.82 14.78
C PRO A 61 59.76 5.34 14.45
N GLY A 62 59.81 4.29 13.63
CA GLY A 62 60.69 4.25 12.44
C GLY A 62 61.96 3.40 12.53
N ARG A 63 62.12 2.54 11.51
CA ARG A 63 63.35 2.36 10.73
C ARG A 63 63.06 1.49 9.50
N CYS A 64 63.47 1.96 8.33
CA CYS A 64 63.63 1.11 7.14
C CYS A 64 65.11 0.73 7.01
N PHE A 65 65.39 -0.43 6.39
CA PHE A 65 66.48 -0.82 5.46
C PHE A 65 66.42 -2.37 5.43
N ARG A 66 66.20 -3.00 4.26
CA ARG A 66 67.19 -3.75 3.43
C ARG A 66 68.02 -4.81 4.20
N LEU A 67 68.33 -6.00 3.69
CA LEU A 67 68.53 -6.39 2.28
C LEU A 67 68.45 -7.93 2.05
N PHE A 68 67.78 -8.36 0.98
CA PHE A 68 68.06 -9.53 0.08
C PHE A 68 67.86 -11.02 0.48
N ASP A 69 67.72 -11.81 -0.60
CA ASP A 69 67.95 -13.26 -0.82
C ASP A 69 66.96 -14.31 -0.23
N ALA A 70 66.52 -15.35 -0.97
CA ALA A 70 66.79 -15.73 -2.38
C ALA A 70 65.73 -16.72 -2.99
N ILE A 71 65.70 -16.83 -4.35
CA ILE A 71 65.29 -18.01 -5.20
C ILE A 71 63.82 -18.50 -5.06
N TRP A 72 62.87 -18.36 -6.01
CA TRP A 72 62.72 -18.88 -7.41
C TRP A 72 62.76 -20.44 -7.55
N SER A 73 61.63 -21.16 -7.64
CA SER A 73 60.76 -21.39 -8.83
C SER A 73 61.07 -22.69 -9.61
N VAL A 74 60.08 -23.17 -10.39
CA VAL A 74 60.16 -24.15 -11.53
C VAL A 74 60.22 -25.68 -11.24
N ALA A 75 59.04 -26.30 -11.11
CA ALA A 75 58.40 -27.23 -12.08
C ALA A 75 59.14 -28.41 -12.81
N TRP A 76 58.49 -29.60 -12.75
CA TRP A 76 58.29 -30.67 -13.78
C TRP A 76 59.30 -31.85 -14.01
N ILE A 77 58.75 -32.97 -14.53
CA ILE A 77 59.39 -34.22 -15.10
C ILE A 77 60.02 -35.20 -14.06
N ASP A 78 59.81 -36.55 -14.05
CA ASP A 78 58.78 -37.44 -14.64
C ASP A 78 58.83 -38.90 -14.05
N LEU A 79 57.80 -39.72 -14.37
CA LEU A 79 57.81 -41.20 -14.60
C LEU A 79 57.84 -42.29 -13.47
N LEU A 80 56.97 -43.32 -13.68
CA LEU A 80 56.88 -44.69 -13.09
C LEU A 80 56.44 -44.83 -11.60
N GLU A 81 55.61 -45.79 -11.15
CA GLU A 81 54.72 -46.78 -11.81
C GLU A 81 53.64 -47.33 -10.83
N ILE A 82 52.47 -47.79 -11.35
CA ILE A 82 51.53 -48.83 -10.82
C ILE A 82 51.05 -48.71 -9.34
N SER A 83 49.75 -48.64 -8.98
CA SER A 83 48.42 -48.58 -9.66
C SER A 83 47.36 -48.19 -8.57
N GLU A 84 46.01 -48.22 -8.66
CA GLU A 84 44.98 -48.68 -9.63
C GLU A 84 43.61 -47.98 -9.31
N GLY A 85 42.44 -48.55 -9.67
CA GLY A 85 41.17 -48.38 -8.93
C GLY A 85 40.15 -47.31 -9.36
N SER A 86 39.63 -47.37 -10.60
CA SER A 86 38.33 -46.86 -11.16
C SER A 86 37.49 -45.82 -10.37
N PRO A 87 36.98 -44.72 -10.99
CA PRO A 87 35.99 -44.75 -12.11
C PRO A 87 36.18 -43.54 -13.10
N PRO A 88 35.20 -43.01 -13.89
CA PRO A 88 33.87 -43.45 -14.33
C PRO A 88 33.73 -43.50 -15.90
N LYS A 89 32.49 -43.52 -16.45
CA LYS A 89 32.19 -43.51 -17.90
C LYS A 89 31.33 -42.31 -18.34
N ILE A 90 31.54 -41.84 -19.58
CA ILE A 90 30.71 -40.88 -20.34
C ILE A 90 30.59 -41.41 -21.79
N SER A 91 29.46 -41.13 -22.47
CA SER A 91 29.20 -41.51 -23.88
C SER A 91 29.04 -40.27 -24.78
N PRO A 92 29.39 -40.33 -26.08
CA PRO A 92 29.41 -39.16 -26.98
C PRO A 92 28.08 -38.88 -27.71
N GLU A 93 27.99 -37.71 -28.35
CA GLU A 93 26.87 -37.25 -29.19
C GLU A 93 26.80 -37.97 -30.56
N PRO A 94 25.61 -38.03 -31.20
CA PRO A 94 25.43 -38.55 -32.55
C PRO A 94 25.58 -37.48 -33.67
N ALA A 95 26.02 -37.92 -34.85
CA ALA A 95 26.07 -37.14 -36.09
C ALA A 95 24.89 -37.48 -37.03
N PRO A 96 24.60 -36.69 -38.09
CA PRO A 96 23.31 -36.75 -38.80
C PRO A 96 23.19 -37.85 -39.86
N THR A 97 21.96 -38.22 -40.19
CA THR A 97 21.56 -39.15 -41.26
C THR A 97 20.87 -38.44 -42.44
N PRO A 98 20.94 -38.98 -43.68
CA PRO A 98 20.46 -38.32 -44.90
C PRO A 98 18.96 -38.49 -45.20
N GLU A 99 18.49 -37.78 -46.23
CA GLU A 99 17.12 -37.79 -46.76
C GLU A 99 16.73 -39.11 -47.46
N ALA A 100 15.43 -39.31 -47.67
CA ALA A 100 14.85 -40.42 -48.43
C ALA A 100 13.67 -39.95 -49.30
N GLU A 101 13.51 -40.56 -50.48
CA GLU A 101 12.54 -40.17 -51.52
C GLU A 101 11.10 -40.69 -51.28
N PRO A 102 10.05 -40.07 -51.87
CA PRO A 102 8.66 -40.43 -51.65
C PRO A 102 8.18 -41.63 -52.50
N PRO A 103 7.28 -42.49 -51.98
CA PRO A 103 6.70 -43.62 -52.72
C PRO A 103 5.51 -43.24 -53.61
N THR A 104 5.29 -44.01 -54.67
CA THR A 104 4.14 -43.95 -55.60
C THR A 104 2.94 -44.79 -55.13
N PRO A 105 1.71 -44.53 -55.63
CA PRO A 105 0.48 -45.18 -55.13
C PRO A 105 0.17 -46.54 -55.79
N GLU A 106 -0.59 -47.37 -55.08
CA GLU A 106 -1.30 -48.57 -55.60
C GLU A 106 -2.83 -48.41 -55.44
N ALA A 107 -3.61 -49.32 -56.05
CA ALA A 107 -5.01 -49.10 -56.43
C ALA A 107 -6.09 -49.68 -55.47
N GLU A 108 -7.32 -49.17 -55.61
CA GLU A 108 -8.49 -49.51 -54.79
C GLU A 108 -9.31 -50.72 -55.32
N PRO A 109 -10.01 -51.48 -54.45
CA PRO A 109 -11.06 -52.42 -54.82
C PRO A 109 -12.44 -51.74 -55.00
N PRO A 110 -13.40 -52.35 -55.73
CA PRO A 110 -14.62 -51.66 -56.19
C PRO A 110 -15.75 -51.53 -55.15
N THR A 111 -16.59 -50.51 -55.35
CA THR A 111 -17.78 -50.16 -54.55
C THR A 111 -19.07 -50.90 -54.94
N PRO A 112 -19.98 -51.18 -53.99
CA PRO A 112 -21.39 -51.51 -54.28
C PRO A 112 -22.24 -50.24 -54.53
N GLU A 113 -23.42 -50.41 -55.12
CA GLU A 113 -24.37 -49.31 -55.44
C GLU A 113 -25.18 -48.82 -54.22
N PRO A 114 -25.66 -47.56 -54.20
CA PRO A 114 -26.34 -46.95 -53.05
C PRO A 114 -27.88 -47.08 -53.05
N GLU A 115 -28.46 -47.18 -51.86
CA GLU A 115 -29.89 -46.91 -51.62
C GLU A 115 -30.16 -45.38 -51.54
N PRO A 116 -31.39 -44.91 -51.84
CA PRO A 116 -31.68 -43.48 -51.89
C PRO A 116 -31.78 -42.82 -50.50
N GLU A 117 -30.94 -41.81 -50.26
CA GLU A 117 -30.93 -41.05 -49.00
C GLU A 117 -32.17 -40.16 -48.81
N ALA A 118 -32.58 -40.01 -47.54
CA ALA A 118 -33.60 -39.04 -47.12
C ALA A 118 -33.01 -37.60 -47.08
N PRO A 119 -33.83 -36.55 -47.29
CA PRO A 119 -33.33 -35.18 -47.33
C PRO A 119 -32.71 -34.75 -45.98
N PRO A 120 -31.58 -34.03 -46.00
CA PRO A 120 -30.83 -33.71 -44.78
C PRO A 120 -31.59 -32.73 -43.87
N PRO A 121 -31.39 -32.83 -42.53
CA PRO A 121 -31.97 -31.87 -41.59
C PRO A 121 -31.39 -30.46 -41.81
N PRO A 122 -32.13 -29.40 -41.46
CA PRO A 122 -31.63 -28.03 -41.57
C PRO A 122 -30.38 -27.83 -40.69
N PRO A 123 -29.42 -27.00 -41.13
CA PRO A 123 -28.18 -26.79 -40.39
C PRO A 123 -28.46 -26.22 -38.99
N PRO A 124 -27.65 -26.58 -37.98
CA PRO A 124 -27.80 -26.02 -36.64
C PRO A 124 -27.62 -24.49 -36.69
N PRO A 125 -28.31 -23.74 -35.80
CA PRO A 125 -28.10 -22.30 -35.71
C PRO A 125 -26.61 -22.01 -35.44
N PRO A 126 -26.06 -20.92 -35.99
CA PRO A 126 -24.66 -20.57 -35.77
C PRO A 126 -24.38 -20.47 -34.26
N PRO A 127 -23.20 -20.91 -33.79
CA PRO A 127 -22.85 -20.82 -32.39
C PRO A 127 -23.00 -19.36 -31.93
N PRO A 128 -23.51 -19.10 -30.71
CA PRO A 128 -23.62 -17.74 -30.20
C PRO A 128 -22.22 -17.09 -30.27
N PRO A 129 -22.13 -15.80 -30.66
CA PRO A 129 -20.83 -15.15 -30.82
C PRO A 129 -20.03 -15.35 -29.53
N PRO A 130 -18.73 -15.70 -29.63
CA PRO A 130 -17.93 -16.01 -28.45
C PRO A 130 -18.05 -14.84 -27.49
N LYS A 131 -18.39 -15.13 -26.21
CA LYS A 131 -18.50 -14.10 -25.17
C LYS A 131 -17.26 -13.21 -25.28
N ARG A 132 -17.43 -11.96 -25.76
CA ARG A 132 -16.39 -10.94 -25.68
C ARG A 132 -15.92 -10.98 -24.23
N MET A 133 -14.63 -11.25 -23.97
CA MET A 133 -14.09 -11.07 -22.64
C MET A 133 -14.46 -9.64 -22.23
N ALA A 134 -15.26 -9.48 -21.18
CA ALA A 134 -15.77 -8.17 -20.83
C ALA A 134 -14.55 -7.31 -20.50
N GLU A 135 -14.32 -6.25 -21.26
CA GLU A 135 -12.99 -5.64 -21.26
C GLU A 135 -12.66 -5.09 -19.86
N PHE A 136 -11.66 -5.69 -19.20
CA PHE A 136 -11.24 -5.32 -17.85
C PHE A 136 -10.47 -4.00 -17.90
N HIS A 137 -11.25 -2.93 -18.06
CA HIS A 137 -10.81 -1.56 -18.27
C HIS A 137 -11.12 -0.72 -17.04
N VAL A 138 -10.09 -0.01 -16.58
CA VAL A 138 -10.13 0.77 -15.33
C VAL A 138 -10.21 2.27 -15.62
N GLY A 139 -11.06 2.96 -14.87
CA GLY A 139 -11.09 4.42 -14.72
C GLY A 139 -10.54 4.84 -13.36
N ILE A 140 -9.92 6.02 -13.26
CA ILE A 140 -9.39 6.56 -11.99
C ILE A 140 -9.95 7.97 -11.76
N ASN A 141 -10.58 8.20 -10.61
CA ASN A 141 -11.05 9.52 -10.18
C ASN A 141 -10.11 10.09 -9.09
N GLY A 142 -9.60 11.30 -9.33
CA GLY A 142 -8.56 11.95 -8.54
C GLY A 142 -7.16 11.41 -8.88
N PHE A 143 -6.31 12.23 -9.51
CA PHE A 143 -4.95 11.88 -9.91
C PHE A 143 -3.90 12.29 -8.84
N GLY A 144 -4.30 12.14 -7.57
CA GLY A 144 -3.47 12.33 -6.39
C GLY A 144 -2.44 11.21 -6.18
N ARG A 145 -1.88 11.10 -4.96
CA ARG A 145 -0.86 10.08 -4.63
C ARG A 145 -1.33 8.67 -5.02
N ILE A 146 -2.47 8.23 -4.48
CA ILE A 146 -3.04 6.91 -4.77
C ILE A 146 -3.41 6.76 -6.24
N GLY A 147 -4.11 7.73 -6.86
CA GLY A 147 -4.49 7.63 -8.27
C GLY A 147 -3.31 7.43 -9.23
N ARG A 148 -2.17 8.11 -9.02
CA ARG A 148 -0.97 7.92 -9.84
C ARG A 148 -0.27 6.59 -9.57
N LEU A 149 -0.23 6.14 -8.32
CA LEU A 149 0.45 4.89 -7.96
C LEU A 149 -0.40 3.65 -8.28
N VAL A 150 -1.73 3.76 -8.27
CA VAL A 150 -2.65 2.80 -8.88
C VAL A 150 -2.41 2.70 -10.39
N LEU A 151 -2.20 3.82 -11.10
CA LEU A 151 -1.82 3.77 -12.53
C LEU A 151 -0.46 3.06 -12.74
N ARG A 152 0.56 3.32 -11.89
CA ARG A 152 1.84 2.58 -11.96
C ARG A 152 1.65 1.07 -11.71
N ALA A 153 0.95 0.70 -10.63
CA ALA A 153 0.66 -0.69 -10.30
C ALA A 153 -0.20 -1.38 -11.37
N CYS A 154 -1.12 -0.67 -12.04
CA CYS A 154 -1.86 -1.18 -13.18
C CYS A 154 -0.93 -1.50 -14.36
N VAL A 155 -0.03 -0.60 -14.73
CA VAL A 155 0.97 -0.83 -15.81
C VAL A 155 1.85 -2.04 -15.48
N GLU A 156 2.32 -2.18 -14.24
CA GLU A 156 3.14 -3.33 -13.81
C GLU A 156 2.36 -4.65 -13.78
N LYS A 157 1.06 -4.63 -13.43
CA LYS A 157 0.19 -5.82 -13.32
C LYS A 157 -0.57 -6.15 -14.61
N GLY A 158 -0.29 -5.47 -15.72
CA GLY A 158 -0.92 -5.67 -17.03
C GLY A 158 -2.39 -5.22 -17.11
N VAL A 159 -2.82 -4.31 -16.22
CA VAL A 159 -4.21 -3.82 -16.15
C VAL A 159 -4.34 -2.52 -16.94
N LYS A 160 -5.29 -2.50 -17.89
CA LYS A 160 -5.46 -1.38 -18.82
C LYS A 160 -6.35 -0.28 -18.23
N VAL A 161 -5.74 0.83 -17.85
CA VAL A 161 -6.44 2.08 -17.52
C VAL A 161 -6.82 2.78 -18.83
N VAL A 162 -8.07 3.22 -18.94
CA VAL A 162 -8.62 3.86 -20.17
C VAL A 162 -9.15 5.28 -19.94
N ALA A 163 -9.40 5.65 -18.68
CA ALA A 163 -9.94 6.95 -18.30
C ALA A 163 -9.32 7.47 -16.99
N ILE A 164 -9.03 8.77 -16.92
CA ILE A 164 -8.65 9.48 -15.69
C ILE A 164 -9.51 10.75 -15.58
N ASN A 165 -10.03 11.05 -14.39
CA ASN A 165 -10.67 12.34 -14.11
C ASN A 165 -9.94 13.07 -12.98
N ASP A 166 -9.51 14.30 -13.21
CA ASP A 166 -9.13 15.24 -12.15
C ASP A 166 -9.40 16.69 -12.58
N PRO A 167 -10.31 17.42 -11.92
CA PRO A 167 -10.66 18.80 -12.30
C PRO A 167 -9.57 19.83 -12.00
N PHE A 168 -8.49 19.46 -11.29
CA PHE A 168 -7.42 20.38 -10.88
C PHE A 168 -6.10 20.18 -11.64
N ILE A 169 -6.02 19.19 -12.54
CA ILE A 169 -4.78 18.78 -13.21
C ILE A 169 -5.04 18.62 -14.71
N ASP A 170 -4.41 19.44 -15.56
CA ASP A 170 -4.47 19.27 -17.02
C ASP A 170 -3.53 18.16 -17.52
N VAL A 171 -3.70 17.71 -18.77
CA VAL A 171 -2.94 16.60 -19.36
C VAL A 171 -1.42 16.81 -19.33
N LYS A 172 -0.92 18.04 -19.54
CA LYS A 172 0.53 18.34 -19.48
C LYS A 172 1.03 18.25 -18.04
N TYR A 173 0.22 18.70 -17.08
CA TYR A 173 0.55 18.57 -15.66
C TYR A 173 0.44 17.11 -15.18
N MET A 174 -0.51 16.32 -15.68
CA MET A 174 -0.57 14.86 -15.46
C MET A 174 0.71 14.16 -15.93
N VAL A 175 1.20 14.47 -17.14
CA VAL A 175 2.48 13.96 -17.66
C VAL A 175 3.62 14.28 -16.70
N TYR A 176 3.72 15.53 -16.23
CA TYR A 176 4.76 15.95 -15.28
C TYR A 176 4.67 15.18 -13.94
N MET A 177 3.49 15.17 -13.31
CA MET A 177 3.26 14.56 -11.99
C MET A 177 3.38 13.03 -11.99
N PHE A 178 3.17 12.38 -13.14
CA PHE A 178 3.36 10.93 -13.28
C PHE A 178 4.84 10.59 -13.56
N LYS A 179 5.50 11.37 -14.42
CA LYS A 179 6.91 11.22 -14.82
C LYS A 179 7.87 11.42 -13.65
N TYR A 180 7.61 12.40 -12.79
CA TYR A 180 8.45 12.74 -11.65
C TYR A 180 7.68 12.58 -10.34
N ASP A 181 8.07 11.59 -9.53
CA ASP A 181 7.58 11.46 -8.15
C ASP A 181 8.76 11.58 -7.17
N SER A 182 8.56 12.34 -6.09
CA SER A 182 9.61 12.60 -5.09
C SER A 182 9.86 11.41 -4.16
N THR A 183 8.90 10.50 -4.03
CA THR A 183 9.04 9.28 -3.23
C THR A 183 9.39 8.11 -4.14
N HIS A 184 8.51 7.81 -5.10
CA HIS A 184 8.61 6.62 -5.95
C HIS A 184 9.46 6.85 -7.21
N GLY A 185 10.27 7.91 -7.19
CA GLY A 185 11.21 8.27 -8.25
C GLY A 185 10.59 8.54 -9.63
N ARG A 186 11.46 8.58 -10.64
CA ARG A 186 11.06 8.75 -12.04
C ARG A 186 10.35 7.51 -12.56
N PHE A 187 9.24 7.71 -13.26
CA PHE A 187 8.60 6.63 -14.02
C PHE A 187 9.58 6.08 -15.07
N LYS A 188 9.61 4.75 -15.22
CA LYS A 188 10.61 4.04 -16.04
C LYS A 188 10.23 3.90 -17.51
N GLY A 189 8.94 3.97 -17.82
CA GLY A 189 8.41 3.90 -19.18
C GLY A 189 8.24 5.27 -19.84
N GLU A 190 7.61 5.28 -21.01
CA GLU A 190 7.25 6.52 -21.69
C GLU A 190 5.95 7.10 -21.12
N VAL A 191 5.92 8.42 -20.90
CA VAL A 191 4.68 9.18 -20.69
C VAL A 191 4.72 10.50 -21.46
N LYS A 192 3.67 10.76 -22.23
CA LYS A 192 3.48 11.96 -23.07
C LYS A 192 2.00 12.36 -23.15
N ALA A 193 1.74 13.54 -23.72
CA ALA A 193 0.40 14.00 -24.08
C ALA A 193 0.23 13.93 -25.60
N GLU A 194 -0.89 13.39 -26.08
CA GLU A 194 -1.19 13.22 -27.51
C GLU A 194 -2.72 13.32 -27.70
N ASP A 195 -3.20 14.09 -28.66
CA ASP A 195 -4.64 14.25 -28.96
C ASP A 195 -5.55 14.62 -27.76
N GLY A 196 -5.02 15.38 -26.79
CA GLY A 196 -5.73 15.69 -25.54
C GLY A 196 -5.83 14.51 -24.55
N LYS A 197 -5.13 13.41 -24.81
CA LYS A 197 -5.07 12.20 -23.98
C LYS A 197 -3.71 12.06 -23.31
N LEU A 198 -3.69 11.39 -22.16
CA LEU A 198 -2.45 10.93 -21.53
C LEU A 198 -2.04 9.64 -22.22
N VAL A 199 -0.79 9.51 -22.66
CA VAL A 199 -0.28 8.28 -23.26
C VAL A 199 0.82 7.71 -22.37
N VAL A 200 0.66 6.47 -21.93
CA VAL A 200 1.62 5.74 -21.09
C VAL A 200 2.00 4.44 -21.79
N ASN A 201 3.29 4.24 -22.10
CA ASN A 201 3.79 3.09 -22.86
C ASN A 201 2.93 2.78 -24.12
N GLY A 202 2.66 3.81 -24.93
CA GLY A 202 1.80 3.72 -26.12
C GLY A 202 0.28 3.62 -25.87
N SER A 203 -0.16 3.28 -24.66
CA SER A 203 -1.60 3.20 -24.33
C SER A 203 -2.21 4.59 -24.17
N LYS A 204 -3.17 4.96 -25.02
CA LYS A 204 -3.92 6.22 -24.93
C LYS A 204 -5.02 6.13 -23.86
N ILE A 205 -5.02 7.07 -22.92
CA ILE A 205 -5.93 7.18 -21.78
C ILE A 205 -6.72 8.49 -21.91
N SER A 206 -8.04 8.43 -21.98
CA SER A 206 -8.90 9.62 -22.01
C SER A 206 -8.81 10.40 -20.70
N VAL A 207 -8.73 11.73 -20.77
CA VAL A 207 -8.63 12.61 -19.59
C VAL A 207 -9.88 13.49 -19.50
N PHE A 208 -10.44 13.57 -18.30
CA PHE A 208 -11.61 14.37 -17.95
C PHE A 208 -11.29 15.32 -16.79
N GLN A 209 -12.02 16.41 -16.68
CA GLN A 209 -11.83 17.46 -15.67
C GLN A 209 -13.16 17.86 -15.00
N SER A 210 -14.04 16.89 -14.73
CA SER A 210 -15.32 17.16 -14.07
C SER A 210 -15.19 17.17 -12.54
N MET A 211 -15.91 18.11 -11.92
CA MET A 211 -16.11 18.21 -10.48
C MET A 211 -17.15 17.22 -9.93
N LYS A 212 -17.97 16.59 -10.79
CA LYS A 212 -19.10 15.74 -10.38
C LYS A 212 -18.98 14.32 -10.99
N PRO A 213 -18.96 13.24 -10.19
CA PRO A 213 -18.79 11.88 -10.70
C PRO A 213 -19.78 11.40 -11.76
N ASN A 214 -21.00 11.93 -11.77
CA ASN A 214 -22.08 11.59 -12.71
C ASN A 214 -21.99 12.33 -14.06
N GLU A 215 -21.09 13.31 -14.19
CA GLU A 215 -20.83 14.04 -15.45
C GLU A 215 -19.58 13.51 -16.18
N ILE A 216 -18.99 12.41 -15.69
CA ILE A 216 -17.81 11.77 -16.30
C ILE A 216 -18.28 10.60 -17.18
N PRO A 217 -18.01 10.60 -18.50
CA PRO A 217 -18.51 9.58 -19.42
C PRO A 217 -17.63 8.32 -19.41
N TRP A 218 -17.60 7.62 -18.27
CA TRP A 218 -16.87 6.36 -18.09
C TRP A 218 -17.23 5.30 -19.14
N GLY A 219 -18.53 5.19 -19.48
CA GLY A 219 -19.03 4.25 -20.48
C GLY A 219 -18.49 4.51 -21.90
N GLU A 220 -18.42 5.77 -22.32
CA GLU A 220 -17.86 6.16 -23.63
C GLU A 220 -16.35 5.90 -23.70
N ALA A 221 -15.64 6.08 -22.58
CA ALA A 221 -14.23 5.72 -22.45
C ALA A 221 -13.99 4.22 -22.23
N GLY A 222 -15.04 3.40 -22.09
CA GLY A 222 -14.96 1.97 -21.81
C GLY A 222 -14.53 1.59 -20.38
N ALA A 223 -14.50 2.52 -19.44
CA ALA A 223 -14.07 2.30 -18.05
C ALA A 223 -15.17 1.62 -17.21
N LEU A 224 -15.17 0.29 -17.19
CA LEU A 224 -16.19 -0.49 -16.47
C LEU A 224 -15.97 -0.54 -14.95
N TYR A 225 -14.72 -0.46 -14.50
CA TYR A 225 -14.35 -0.43 -13.07
C TYR A 225 -13.73 0.93 -12.74
N VAL A 226 -14.23 1.65 -11.74
CA VAL A 226 -13.67 2.93 -11.32
C VAL A 226 -13.00 2.84 -9.96
N VAL A 227 -11.80 3.41 -9.85
CA VAL A 227 -11.14 3.70 -8.58
C VAL A 227 -11.52 5.11 -8.14
N GLU A 228 -12.26 5.21 -7.03
CA GLU A 228 -12.57 6.48 -6.39
C GLU A 228 -11.47 6.82 -5.39
N SER A 229 -10.57 7.73 -5.79
CA SER A 229 -9.38 8.14 -5.03
C SER A 229 -9.27 9.65 -4.78
N THR A 230 -10.38 10.39 -4.88
CA THR A 230 -10.43 11.82 -4.49
C THR A 230 -10.43 12.00 -2.96
N GLY A 231 -10.94 11.00 -2.23
CA GLY A 231 -11.17 11.10 -0.79
C GLY A 231 -12.46 11.82 -0.39
N VAL A 232 -13.30 12.22 -1.36
CA VAL A 232 -14.55 13.00 -1.13
C VAL A 232 -15.80 12.12 -1.26
N PHE A 233 -15.83 11.20 -2.23
CA PHE A 233 -17.01 10.41 -2.59
C PHE A 233 -17.03 9.04 -1.88
N LEU A 234 -16.90 9.07 -0.54
CA LEU A 234 -16.62 7.87 0.27
C LEU A 234 -17.82 6.96 0.59
N SER A 235 -19.06 7.46 0.53
CA SER A 235 -20.26 6.67 0.82
C SER A 235 -20.79 5.94 -0.41
N VAL A 236 -21.59 4.89 -0.21
CA VAL A 236 -22.28 4.15 -1.30
C VAL A 236 -23.09 5.12 -2.16
N GLU A 237 -23.85 6.01 -1.54
CA GLU A 237 -24.59 7.09 -2.22
C GLU A 237 -23.69 7.92 -3.13
N LYS A 238 -22.60 8.49 -2.59
CA LYS A 238 -21.71 9.39 -3.34
C LYS A 238 -20.94 8.68 -4.44
N ALA A 239 -20.48 7.46 -4.19
CA ALA A 239 -19.78 6.64 -5.18
C ALA A 239 -20.74 6.14 -6.28
N SER A 240 -22.03 5.98 -6.01
CA SER A 240 -23.02 5.52 -7.00
C SER A 240 -23.19 6.48 -8.18
N ALA A 241 -22.85 7.77 -8.01
CA ALA A 241 -22.82 8.74 -9.09
C ALA A 241 -21.90 8.33 -10.26
N HIS A 242 -20.83 7.56 -10.02
CA HIS A 242 -20.01 6.99 -11.11
C HIS A 242 -20.78 6.02 -12.02
N LEU A 243 -21.78 5.31 -11.48
CA LEU A 243 -22.59 4.35 -12.23
C LEU A 243 -23.48 5.06 -13.25
N HIS A 244 -23.90 6.30 -12.98
CA HIS A 244 -24.63 7.14 -13.94
C HIS A 244 -23.77 7.49 -15.16
N GLY A 245 -22.46 7.62 -14.98
CA GLY A 245 -21.48 7.80 -16.06
C GLY A 245 -21.17 6.53 -16.85
N GLY A 246 -21.81 5.39 -16.55
CA GLY A 246 -21.64 4.11 -17.26
C GLY A 246 -20.66 3.12 -16.62
N ALA A 247 -20.10 3.42 -15.44
CA ALA A 247 -19.31 2.44 -14.70
C ALA A 247 -20.20 1.30 -14.16
N LYS A 248 -19.66 0.07 -14.08
CA LYS A 248 -20.34 -1.10 -13.50
C LYS A 248 -19.97 -1.37 -12.05
N ARG A 249 -18.76 -0.96 -11.66
CA ARG A 249 -18.14 -1.20 -10.34
C ARG A 249 -17.36 0.01 -9.85
N VAL A 250 -17.33 0.22 -8.54
CA VAL A 250 -16.51 1.26 -7.89
C VAL A 250 -15.73 0.68 -6.70
N VAL A 251 -14.43 0.95 -6.65
CA VAL A 251 -13.56 0.69 -5.50
C VAL A 251 -13.16 2.02 -4.87
N VAL A 252 -13.68 2.31 -3.69
CA VAL A 252 -13.31 3.47 -2.87
C VAL A 252 -11.94 3.22 -2.23
N SER A 253 -10.95 4.06 -2.53
CA SER A 253 -9.56 3.92 -2.06
C SER A 253 -9.32 4.50 -0.66
N ALA A 254 -10.34 4.42 0.20
CA ALA A 254 -10.31 4.81 1.61
C ALA A 254 -11.45 4.10 2.37
N PRO A 255 -11.44 4.06 3.72
CA PRO A 255 -12.53 3.48 4.50
C PRO A 255 -13.87 4.17 4.22
N SER A 256 -14.86 3.39 3.79
CA SER A 256 -16.23 3.85 3.62
C SER A 256 -17.02 3.78 4.94
N PRO A 257 -17.96 4.70 5.20
CA PRO A 257 -18.87 4.57 6.33
C PRO A 257 -19.81 3.36 6.20
N ASP A 258 -20.28 3.09 4.98
CA ASP A 258 -21.41 2.23 4.64
C ASP A 258 -21.08 1.12 3.62
N ALA A 259 -20.14 1.31 2.69
CA ALA A 259 -19.78 0.28 1.71
C ALA A 259 -19.03 -0.90 2.34
N PRO A 260 -19.22 -2.14 1.85
CA PRO A 260 -18.44 -3.31 2.26
C PRO A 260 -16.94 -3.07 2.11
N MET A 261 -16.17 -3.40 3.16
CA MET A 261 -14.71 -3.27 3.16
C MET A 261 -14.04 -4.61 2.93
N PHE A 262 -13.04 -4.61 2.04
CA PHE A 262 -12.22 -5.78 1.73
C PHE A 262 -10.74 -5.52 1.96
N VAL A 263 -10.06 -6.57 2.42
CA VAL A 263 -8.60 -6.71 2.49
C VAL A 263 -8.23 -8.04 1.84
N MET A 264 -7.36 -7.97 0.83
CA MET A 264 -6.86 -9.14 0.11
C MET A 264 -6.10 -10.08 1.05
N GLY A 265 -6.31 -11.39 0.90
CA GLY A 265 -5.75 -12.40 1.80
C GLY A 265 -6.40 -12.45 3.21
N VAL A 266 -7.45 -11.67 3.47
CA VAL A 266 -8.17 -11.66 4.76
C VAL A 266 -9.66 -11.97 4.60
N ASN A 267 -10.38 -11.21 3.79
CA ASN A 267 -11.84 -11.39 3.62
C ASN A 267 -12.36 -11.18 2.18
N HIS A 268 -11.47 -10.95 1.22
CA HIS A 268 -11.81 -10.73 -0.21
C HIS A 268 -12.79 -11.77 -0.79
N GLU A 269 -12.64 -13.05 -0.45
CA GLU A 269 -13.54 -14.16 -0.82
C GLU A 269 -15.02 -13.95 -0.43
N LYS A 270 -15.33 -13.02 0.49
CA LYS A 270 -16.70 -12.64 0.87
C LYS A 270 -17.31 -11.59 -0.08
N TYR A 271 -16.65 -11.29 -1.21
CA TYR A 271 -17.18 -10.42 -2.27
C TYR A 271 -18.29 -11.12 -3.06
N ASP A 272 -19.46 -10.51 -3.12
CA ASP A 272 -20.60 -10.96 -3.91
C ASP A 272 -20.89 -9.96 -5.07
N PRO A 273 -20.66 -10.34 -6.34
CA PRO A 273 -20.89 -9.48 -7.49
C PRO A 273 -22.37 -9.19 -7.78
N SER A 274 -23.31 -9.95 -7.19
CA SER A 274 -24.75 -9.72 -7.38
C SER A 274 -25.25 -8.51 -6.59
N SER A 275 -24.79 -8.33 -5.36
CA SER A 275 -25.15 -7.20 -4.49
C SER A 275 -24.09 -6.08 -4.44
N MET A 276 -22.79 -6.40 -4.52
CA MET A 276 -21.72 -5.47 -4.18
C MET A 276 -21.15 -4.73 -5.43
N LYS A 277 -21.92 -3.76 -5.92
CA LYS A 277 -21.47 -2.86 -7.01
C LYS A 277 -20.41 -1.85 -6.56
N ILE A 278 -20.41 -1.48 -5.29
CA ILE A 278 -19.55 -0.45 -4.70
C ILE A 278 -18.92 -1.06 -3.44
N VAL A 279 -17.59 -1.01 -3.35
CA VAL A 279 -16.81 -1.56 -2.24
C VAL A 279 -15.69 -0.59 -1.83
N SER A 280 -15.08 -0.84 -0.68
CA SER A 280 -13.93 -0.09 -0.18
C SER A 280 -12.73 -1.01 0.05
N ASN A 281 -11.53 -0.59 -0.35
CA ASN A 281 -10.28 -1.30 -0.06
C ASN A 281 -9.76 -1.02 1.38
N ALA A 282 -10.65 -0.60 2.28
CA ALA A 282 -10.33 -0.13 3.64
C ALA A 282 -9.25 0.97 3.66
N SER A 283 -8.29 0.92 4.59
CA SER A 283 -7.13 1.83 4.65
C SER A 283 -5.80 1.07 4.52
N CYS A 284 -4.72 1.78 4.20
CA CYS A 284 -3.36 1.26 4.25
C CYS A 284 -3.04 0.63 5.62
N THR A 285 -3.29 1.33 6.74
CA THR A 285 -3.11 0.78 8.09
C THR A 285 -3.97 -0.46 8.36
N THR A 286 -5.20 -0.54 7.83
CA THR A 286 -6.05 -1.75 7.96
C THR A 286 -5.50 -2.91 7.12
N ASN A 287 -4.97 -2.64 5.92
CA ASN A 287 -4.31 -3.63 5.08
C ASN A 287 -3.00 -4.14 5.71
N CYS A 288 -2.30 -3.32 6.50
CA CYS A 288 -1.15 -3.76 7.29
C CYS A 288 -1.55 -4.60 8.51
N LEU A 289 -2.51 -4.11 9.30
CA LEU A 289 -2.87 -4.74 10.57
C LEU A 289 -3.67 -6.04 10.39
N ALA A 290 -4.60 -6.12 9.42
CA ALA A 290 -5.53 -7.24 9.32
C ALA A 290 -4.87 -8.60 8.98
N PRO A 291 -3.90 -8.71 8.03
CA PRO A 291 -3.21 -9.98 7.77
C PRO A 291 -2.45 -10.49 9.01
N LEU A 292 -1.70 -9.61 9.68
CA LEU A 292 -0.99 -9.95 10.92
C LEU A 292 -1.98 -10.36 12.02
N ALA A 293 -3.02 -9.57 12.26
CA ALA A 293 -4.04 -9.86 13.27
C ALA A 293 -4.78 -11.18 12.99
N LYS A 294 -5.02 -11.54 11.72
CA LYS A 294 -5.56 -12.85 11.32
C LYS A 294 -4.61 -13.97 11.72
N VAL A 295 -3.33 -13.92 11.32
CA VAL A 295 -2.36 -14.98 11.66
C VAL A 295 -2.24 -15.18 13.17
N ILE A 296 -2.15 -14.10 13.93
CA ILE A 296 -2.04 -14.17 15.40
C ILE A 296 -3.33 -14.73 16.04
N ASN A 297 -4.50 -14.30 15.56
CA ASN A 297 -5.77 -14.81 16.06
C ASN A 297 -5.98 -16.29 15.73
N ASP A 298 -5.68 -16.71 14.51
CA ASP A 298 -5.92 -18.08 14.04
C ASP A 298 -5.02 -19.11 14.74
N ASN A 299 -3.81 -18.70 15.21
CA ASN A 299 -2.85 -19.60 15.87
C ASN A 299 -2.88 -19.53 17.41
N PHE A 300 -3.17 -18.35 17.98
CA PHE A 300 -3.04 -18.05 19.41
C PHE A 300 -4.28 -17.38 20.05
N GLY A 301 -5.20 -16.86 19.22
CA GLY A 301 -6.41 -16.14 19.62
C GLY A 301 -6.10 -14.78 20.25
N ILE A 302 -6.68 -13.71 19.71
CA ILE A 302 -6.57 -12.38 20.34
C ILE A 302 -7.76 -12.22 21.31
N LEU A 303 -7.46 -11.86 22.56
CA LEU A 303 -8.45 -11.44 23.56
C LEU A 303 -8.76 -9.95 23.41
N GLU A 304 -7.72 -9.12 23.38
CA GLU A 304 -7.79 -7.67 23.19
C GLU A 304 -6.47 -7.14 22.61
N GLY A 305 -6.50 -5.96 21.97
CA GLY A 305 -5.30 -5.31 21.49
C GLY A 305 -5.47 -3.83 21.18
N LEU A 306 -4.40 -3.07 21.44
CA LEU A 306 -4.27 -1.66 21.12
C LEU A 306 -3.22 -1.49 20.03
N MET A 307 -3.59 -0.79 18.97
CA MET A 307 -2.69 -0.43 17.87
C MET A 307 -2.28 1.04 17.95
N THR A 308 -0.98 1.30 17.76
CA THR A 308 -0.47 2.61 17.38
C THR A 308 0.13 2.49 15.99
N THR A 309 -0.20 3.39 15.06
CA THR A 309 0.57 3.52 13.82
C THR A 309 1.42 4.79 13.87
N VAL A 310 2.73 4.61 13.75
CA VAL A 310 3.67 5.70 13.48
C VAL A 310 3.72 5.82 11.96
N HIS A 311 3.19 6.92 11.44
CA HIS A 311 2.73 7.00 10.06
C HIS A 311 3.27 8.25 9.37
N ALA A 312 3.65 8.13 8.09
CA ALA A 312 3.93 9.28 7.24
C ALA A 312 2.83 10.36 7.32
N TYR A 313 3.22 11.63 7.16
CA TYR A 313 2.26 12.69 6.89
C TYR A 313 1.70 12.54 5.46
N THR A 314 0.50 13.05 5.21
CA THR A 314 -0.15 12.93 3.89
C THR A 314 -0.56 14.29 3.35
N ALA A 315 -1.10 14.34 2.14
CA ALA A 315 -1.64 15.54 1.51
C ALA A 315 -2.76 16.24 2.32
N THR A 316 -3.26 15.64 3.41
CA THR A 316 -4.24 16.28 4.31
C THR A 316 -3.61 17.23 5.33
N GLN A 317 -2.37 16.96 5.77
CA GLN A 317 -1.64 17.84 6.69
C GLN A 317 -1.13 19.12 5.98
N LYS A 318 -0.41 19.99 6.69
CA LYS A 318 0.04 21.30 6.20
C LYS A 318 1.56 21.43 6.28
N THR A 319 2.16 22.20 5.36
CA THR A 319 3.61 22.46 5.35
C THR A 319 4.04 23.27 6.57
N VAL A 320 3.25 24.30 6.90
CA VAL A 320 3.35 25.17 8.08
C VAL A 320 2.02 25.19 8.83
N ASP A 321 1.97 25.79 10.01
CA ASP A 321 0.75 25.90 10.81
C ASP A 321 -0.38 26.65 10.06
N GLY A 322 -1.57 26.05 10.00
CA GLY A 322 -2.72 26.59 9.29
C GLY A 322 -4.04 25.83 9.57
N PRO A 323 -5.15 26.26 8.95
CA PRO A 323 -6.46 25.65 9.19
C PRO A 323 -6.56 24.22 8.65
N SER A 324 -7.27 23.37 9.41
CA SER A 324 -7.61 21.99 9.02
C SER A 324 -9.09 21.74 9.25
N ALA A 325 -9.80 21.35 8.19
CA ALA A 325 -11.23 21.01 8.23
C ALA A 325 -11.52 19.66 8.92
N LYS A 326 -10.48 18.88 9.26
CA LYS A 326 -10.60 17.52 9.82
C LYS A 326 -10.33 17.47 11.32
N ALA A 327 -9.23 18.09 11.76
CA ALA A 327 -8.81 18.15 13.15
C ALA A 327 -7.74 19.23 13.34
N TRP A 328 -7.81 20.01 14.42
CA TRP A 328 -6.86 21.11 14.68
C TRP A 328 -5.39 20.66 14.67
N ARG A 329 -5.11 19.44 15.15
CA ARG A 329 -3.75 18.86 15.15
C ARG A 329 -3.20 18.58 13.74
N ASP A 330 -4.05 18.14 12.79
CA ASP A 330 -3.66 17.96 11.39
C ASP A 330 -3.35 19.30 10.68
N GLY A 331 -3.66 20.44 11.30
CA GLY A 331 -3.30 21.77 10.81
C GLY A 331 -1.88 22.23 11.18
N ARG A 332 -1.15 21.49 12.02
CA ARG A 332 0.22 21.84 12.40
C ARG A 332 1.23 21.48 11.30
N GLY A 333 2.35 22.20 11.24
CA GLY A 333 3.44 21.98 10.28
C GLY A 333 3.99 20.54 10.31
N ALA A 334 3.70 19.75 9.28
CA ALA A 334 3.92 18.30 9.23
C ALA A 334 5.39 17.90 9.36
N HIS A 335 6.30 18.69 8.78
CA HIS A 335 7.74 18.42 8.77
C HIS A 335 8.43 18.73 10.12
N GLN A 336 7.70 19.26 11.11
CA GLN A 336 8.25 19.75 12.39
C GLN A 336 7.66 19.05 13.62
N ASN A 337 6.58 18.27 13.46
CA ASN A 337 5.77 17.80 14.59
C ASN A 337 5.56 16.27 14.55
N ILE A 338 5.56 15.66 15.73
CA ILE A 338 4.90 14.38 15.97
C ILE A 338 3.44 14.69 16.32
N ILE A 339 2.49 14.36 15.44
CA ILE A 339 1.09 14.80 15.52
C ILE A 339 0.18 13.63 15.91
N PRO A 340 -0.35 13.56 17.15
CA PRO A 340 -1.24 12.47 17.56
C PRO A 340 -2.65 12.64 17.00
N ALA A 341 -3.10 11.67 16.21
CA ALA A 341 -4.38 11.65 15.50
C ALA A 341 -5.21 10.40 15.84
N SER A 342 -6.54 10.52 15.70
CA SER A 342 -7.45 9.37 15.78
C SER A 342 -7.45 8.57 14.46
N THR A 343 -7.72 7.26 14.55
CA THR A 343 -7.91 6.41 13.38
C THR A 343 -8.98 5.36 13.62
N GLY A 344 -9.79 5.08 12.60
CA GLY A 344 -10.72 3.94 12.59
C GLY A 344 -10.07 2.61 12.22
N ALA A 345 -8.80 2.62 11.78
CA ALA A 345 -8.18 1.49 11.07
C ALA A 345 -8.16 0.17 11.84
N ALA A 346 -7.91 0.20 13.16
CA ALA A 346 -7.97 -1.00 14.01
C ALA A 346 -9.40 -1.48 14.26
N LYS A 347 -10.35 -0.56 14.47
CA LYS A 347 -11.78 -0.92 14.58
C LYS A 347 -12.32 -1.53 13.27
N ALA A 348 -11.79 -1.10 12.12
CA ALA A 348 -12.11 -1.68 10.82
C ALA A 348 -11.59 -3.11 10.64
N VAL A 349 -10.57 -3.56 11.40
CA VAL A 349 -10.18 -4.98 11.43
C VAL A 349 -11.33 -5.85 11.92
N GLY A 350 -12.08 -5.38 12.92
CA GLY A 350 -13.31 -6.04 13.40
C GLY A 350 -14.47 -6.10 12.39
N LYS A 351 -14.41 -5.34 11.28
CA LYS A 351 -15.35 -5.47 10.15
C LYS A 351 -14.91 -6.52 9.12
N VAL A 352 -13.61 -6.72 8.92
CA VAL A 352 -13.06 -7.71 7.96
C VAL A 352 -12.81 -9.08 8.60
N ILE A 353 -12.52 -9.11 9.91
CA ILE A 353 -12.37 -10.29 10.76
C ILE A 353 -13.40 -10.14 11.91
N PRO A 354 -14.66 -10.60 11.74
CA PRO A 354 -15.72 -10.44 12.74
C PRO A 354 -15.38 -10.98 14.13
N GLU A 355 -14.51 -11.99 14.19
CA GLU A 355 -14.00 -12.65 15.40
C GLU A 355 -13.11 -11.72 16.26
N LEU A 356 -12.72 -10.57 15.69
CA LEU A 356 -11.97 -9.49 16.32
C LEU A 356 -12.81 -8.21 16.55
N ASN A 357 -14.12 -8.25 16.26
CA ASN A 357 -15.00 -7.12 16.54
C ASN A 357 -15.02 -6.77 18.04
N GLY A 358 -14.95 -5.48 18.35
CA GLY A 358 -14.81 -4.98 19.73
C GLY A 358 -13.43 -5.19 20.38
N LYS A 359 -12.62 -6.15 19.92
CA LYS A 359 -11.33 -6.50 20.54
C LYS A 359 -10.16 -5.60 20.15
N LEU A 360 -10.22 -4.96 18.98
CA LEU A 360 -9.14 -4.12 18.43
C LEU A 360 -9.57 -2.66 18.29
N THR A 361 -8.76 -1.76 18.83
CA THR A 361 -8.86 -0.31 18.59
C THR A 361 -7.46 0.32 18.59
N GLY A 362 -7.34 1.61 18.26
CA GLY A 362 -6.03 2.23 18.16
C GLY A 362 -6.03 3.72 17.85
N MET A 363 -4.83 4.26 17.71
CA MET A 363 -4.54 5.66 17.41
C MET A 363 -3.35 5.77 16.44
N ALA A 364 -3.00 6.99 16.03
CA ALA A 364 -1.88 7.24 15.14
C ALA A 364 -1.01 8.41 15.64
N PHE A 365 0.28 8.37 15.32
CA PHE A 365 1.14 9.56 15.31
C PHE A 365 1.59 9.80 13.87
N ARG A 366 1.29 10.98 13.32
CA ARG A 366 1.95 11.43 12.08
C ARG A 366 3.35 11.91 12.44
N VAL A 367 4.36 11.52 11.66
CA VAL A 367 5.75 11.91 11.88
C VAL A 367 6.37 12.51 10.60
N PRO A 368 7.50 13.26 10.69
CA PRO A 368 8.14 13.93 9.56
C PRO A 368 8.78 13.05 8.46
N VAL A 369 8.20 11.89 8.12
CA VAL A 369 8.58 11.08 6.94
C VAL A 369 7.55 11.23 5.83
N CYS A 370 8.02 11.24 4.58
CA CYS A 370 7.19 11.50 3.39
C CYS A 370 6.35 10.30 2.94
N ASP A 371 6.82 9.07 3.21
CA ASP A 371 6.12 7.82 2.94
C ASP A 371 6.69 6.70 3.83
N VAL A 372 6.09 5.51 3.74
CA VAL A 372 6.25 4.35 4.63
C VAL A 372 5.79 4.63 6.06
N SER A 373 5.17 3.61 6.64
CA SER A 373 4.58 3.65 7.97
C SER A 373 4.76 2.31 8.68
N VAL A 374 4.54 2.32 9.99
CA VAL A 374 4.65 1.11 10.83
C VAL A 374 3.44 0.98 11.74
N VAL A 375 3.04 -0.26 11.99
CA VAL A 375 2.04 -0.68 12.96
C VAL A 375 2.76 -1.29 14.17
N ASP A 376 2.52 -0.71 15.34
CA ASP A 376 2.72 -1.33 16.65
C ASP A 376 1.37 -1.92 17.08
N LEU A 377 1.26 -3.25 17.10
CA LEU A 377 0.16 -3.96 17.72
C LEU A 377 0.62 -4.49 19.08
N THR A 378 0.08 -3.94 20.16
CA THR A 378 0.25 -4.50 21.51
C THR A 378 -1.01 -5.28 21.87
N CYS A 379 -0.92 -6.60 22.05
CA CYS A 379 -2.09 -7.47 22.24
C CYS A 379 -1.89 -8.55 23.30
N ARG A 380 -3.03 -9.03 23.82
CA ARG A 380 -3.10 -10.16 24.78
C ARG A 380 -3.64 -11.41 24.08
N LEU A 381 -2.88 -12.49 24.15
CA LEU A 381 -3.19 -13.78 23.54
C LEU A 381 -4.01 -14.66 24.48
N SER A 382 -4.96 -15.43 23.95
CA SER A 382 -5.72 -16.41 24.74
C SER A 382 -4.93 -17.68 25.05
N LYS A 383 -4.11 -18.12 24.09
CA LYS A 383 -3.19 -19.25 24.22
C LYS A 383 -1.78 -18.70 24.42
N PRO A 384 -1.03 -19.15 25.44
CA PRO A 384 0.34 -18.73 25.63
C PRO A 384 1.22 -19.17 24.44
N ALA A 385 2.13 -18.30 24.02
CA ALA A 385 3.11 -18.57 22.97
C ALA A 385 4.41 -17.79 23.22
N SER A 386 5.54 -18.49 23.13
CA SER A 386 6.86 -17.84 23.08
C SER A 386 6.98 -16.99 21.82
N TYR A 387 7.79 -15.93 21.87
CA TYR A 387 8.00 -15.06 20.71
C TYR A 387 8.51 -15.83 19.48
N ALA A 388 9.32 -16.88 19.67
CA ALA A 388 9.77 -17.76 18.58
C ALA A 388 8.63 -18.50 17.86
N GLN A 389 7.60 -18.97 18.59
CA GLN A 389 6.42 -19.59 17.98
C GLN A 389 5.57 -18.58 17.20
N ILE A 390 5.48 -17.34 17.71
CA ILE A 390 4.82 -16.24 17.00
C ILE A 390 5.58 -15.91 15.70
N LYS A 391 6.90 -15.82 15.77
CA LYS A 391 7.76 -15.62 14.59
C LYS A 391 7.55 -16.70 13.53
N GLU A 392 7.52 -17.98 13.91
CA GLU A 392 7.27 -19.08 12.97
C GLU A 392 5.90 -18.94 12.30
N ALA A 393 4.82 -18.79 13.06
CA ALA A 393 3.47 -18.70 12.52
C ALA A 393 3.32 -17.58 11.46
N VAL A 394 3.96 -16.44 11.69
CA VAL A 394 4.01 -15.32 10.73
C VAL A 394 4.90 -15.64 9.52
N LYS A 395 6.09 -16.22 9.73
CA LYS A 395 7.03 -16.64 8.66
C LYS A 395 6.40 -17.69 7.73
N LYS A 396 5.63 -18.62 8.28
CA LYS A 396 4.87 -19.66 7.58
C LYS A 396 3.69 -19.07 6.81
N ALA A 397 2.93 -18.14 7.40
CA ALA A 397 1.84 -17.45 6.69
C ALA A 397 2.36 -16.62 5.51
N ALA A 398 3.45 -15.86 5.71
CA ALA A 398 4.12 -15.05 4.70
C ALA A 398 4.69 -15.87 3.52
N LYS A 399 5.10 -17.13 3.77
CA LYS A 399 5.57 -18.06 2.74
C LYS A 399 4.46 -18.93 2.11
N GLY A 400 3.25 -18.88 2.64
CA GLY A 400 2.12 -19.72 2.23
C GLY A 400 0.88 -18.89 1.88
N PRO A 401 -0.23 -19.00 2.63
CA PRO A 401 -1.54 -18.44 2.26
C PRO A 401 -1.59 -16.90 2.19
N MET A 402 -0.56 -16.19 2.65
CA MET A 402 -0.45 -14.73 2.57
C MET A 402 0.76 -14.25 1.75
N ALA A 403 1.36 -15.11 0.94
CA ALA A 403 2.47 -14.73 0.06
C ALA A 403 2.09 -13.51 -0.84
N GLY A 404 2.96 -12.50 -0.91
CA GLY A 404 2.70 -11.23 -1.61
C GLY A 404 1.79 -10.24 -0.87
N ILE A 405 1.13 -10.65 0.21
CA ILE A 405 0.31 -9.79 1.09
C ILE A 405 1.05 -9.48 2.39
N LEU A 406 1.57 -10.53 3.05
CA LEU A 406 2.31 -10.47 4.30
C LEU A 406 3.77 -10.86 4.02
N GLY A 407 4.69 -9.97 4.36
CA GLY A 407 6.12 -10.22 4.41
C GLY A 407 6.59 -10.53 5.83
N TYR A 408 7.84 -10.95 5.92
CA TYR A 408 8.55 -11.25 7.15
C TYR A 408 10.03 -10.88 6.93
N THR A 409 10.65 -10.19 7.88
CA THR A 409 12.10 -9.92 7.88
C THR A 409 12.72 -10.18 9.26
N GLU A 410 13.98 -10.59 9.29
CA GLU A 410 14.85 -10.69 10.47
C GLU A 410 16.10 -9.78 10.33
N ASP A 411 16.11 -8.90 9.31
CA ASP A 411 17.17 -7.92 9.06
C ASP A 411 16.91 -6.61 9.84
N GLU A 412 17.97 -5.89 10.20
CA GLU A 412 17.90 -4.59 10.93
C GLU A 412 17.48 -3.44 9.99
N VAL A 413 16.19 -3.40 9.66
CA VAL A 413 15.55 -2.51 8.67
C VAL A 413 15.09 -1.17 9.23
N VAL A 414 14.94 -0.17 8.34
CA VAL A 414 14.32 1.13 8.62
C VAL A 414 13.27 1.50 7.55
N SER A 415 12.52 2.58 7.77
CA SER A 415 11.36 2.95 6.93
C SER A 415 11.71 3.17 5.45
N THR A 416 12.93 3.59 5.11
CA THR A 416 13.33 3.81 3.71
C THR A 416 13.41 2.53 2.89
N ASP A 417 13.60 1.39 3.55
CA ASP A 417 13.91 0.11 2.89
C ASP A 417 12.64 -0.55 2.31
N PHE A 418 11.47 0.01 2.64
CA PHE A 418 10.15 -0.41 2.16
C PHE A 418 9.54 0.54 1.13
N ILE A 419 10.26 1.58 0.67
CA ILE A 419 9.73 2.51 -0.35
C ILE A 419 9.56 1.76 -1.67
N GLY A 420 8.31 1.66 -2.15
CA GLY A 420 7.94 0.88 -3.32
C GLY A 420 7.68 -0.60 -3.03
N ASP A 421 7.65 -1.03 -1.76
CA ASP A 421 7.25 -2.40 -1.42
C ASP A 421 5.78 -2.63 -1.78
N ASN A 422 5.51 -3.72 -2.50
CA ASN A 422 4.17 -4.05 -2.99
C ASN A 422 3.35 -4.89 -2.01
N ARG A 423 3.90 -5.27 -0.85
CA ARG A 423 3.23 -6.03 0.21
C ARG A 423 2.34 -5.11 1.06
N SER A 424 1.33 -5.68 1.71
CA SER A 424 0.40 -4.91 2.57
C SER A 424 0.94 -4.69 3.98
N SER A 425 1.79 -5.62 4.45
CA SER A 425 2.26 -5.77 5.82
C SER A 425 3.60 -6.50 5.74
N ILE A 426 4.66 -6.04 6.42
CA ILE A 426 5.95 -6.72 6.51
C ILE A 426 6.32 -6.83 7.99
N PHE A 427 6.11 -8.01 8.57
CA PHE A 427 6.39 -8.24 9.98
C PHE A 427 7.89 -8.15 10.27
N ASP A 428 8.21 -7.36 11.30
CA ASP A 428 9.56 -7.13 11.79
C ASP A 428 9.81 -8.03 13.01
N ALA A 429 10.72 -8.99 12.83
CA ALA A 429 11.08 -9.97 13.84
C ALA A 429 12.14 -9.52 14.85
N GLY A 430 12.78 -8.36 14.62
CA GLY A 430 13.77 -7.76 15.52
C GLY A 430 13.14 -6.71 16.44
N ALA A 431 12.24 -5.87 15.91
CA ALA A 431 11.62 -4.77 16.63
C ALA A 431 10.45 -5.17 17.56
N GLY A 432 9.93 -6.39 17.47
CA GLY A 432 8.88 -6.90 18.36
C GLY A 432 9.40 -7.46 19.69
N ILE A 433 8.55 -7.53 20.71
CA ILE A 433 8.93 -7.99 22.06
C ILE A 433 7.75 -8.60 22.83
N SER A 434 7.96 -9.75 23.48
CA SER A 434 7.04 -10.32 24.46
C SER A 434 7.41 -9.89 25.88
N LEU A 435 6.42 -9.46 26.66
CA LEU A 435 6.56 -9.26 28.12
C LEU A 435 6.41 -10.58 28.88
N ASN A 436 5.57 -11.46 28.37
CA ASN A 436 5.33 -12.84 28.79
C ASN A 436 4.61 -13.58 27.65
N ASP A 437 4.40 -14.89 27.79
CA ASP A 437 3.80 -15.73 26.74
C ASP A 437 2.38 -15.34 26.34
N ASN A 438 1.67 -14.51 27.13
CA ASN A 438 0.33 -14.02 26.80
C ASN A 438 0.28 -12.54 26.41
N PHE A 439 1.37 -11.76 26.50
CA PHE A 439 1.34 -10.32 26.23
C PHE A 439 2.54 -9.85 25.40
N VAL A 440 2.25 -9.37 24.19
CA VAL A 440 3.24 -9.15 23.14
C VAL A 440 3.03 -7.85 22.38
N LYS A 441 4.13 -7.22 21.97
CA LYS A 441 4.21 -6.13 20.99
C LYS A 441 4.73 -6.69 19.67
N LEU A 442 3.98 -6.48 18.61
CA LEU A 442 4.27 -6.94 17.25
C LEU A 442 4.40 -5.73 16.32
N ILE A 443 5.50 -5.68 15.58
CA ILE A 443 5.82 -4.59 14.67
C ILE A 443 5.61 -5.06 13.22
N SER A 444 4.99 -4.23 12.39
CA SER A 444 4.88 -4.49 10.95
C SER A 444 4.96 -3.21 10.13
N TRP A 445 5.87 -3.17 9.17
CA TRP A 445 6.05 -2.10 8.22
C TRP A 445 5.03 -2.18 7.08
N TYR A 446 4.71 -1.05 6.46
CA TYR A 446 3.94 -0.99 5.24
C TYR A 446 4.25 0.29 4.46
N ASP A 447 4.44 0.14 3.14
CA ASP A 447 4.32 1.27 2.24
C ASP A 447 2.85 1.72 2.23
N ASN A 448 2.57 2.91 2.74
CA ASN A 448 1.22 3.40 2.90
C ASN A 448 0.61 3.94 1.60
N GLU A 449 1.39 4.04 0.52
CA GLU A 449 0.91 4.41 -0.81
C GLU A 449 1.03 3.26 -1.82
N TYR A 450 2.20 2.63 -1.97
CA TYR A 450 2.48 1.63 -3.00
C TYR A 450 1.85 0.27 -2.72
N GLY A 451 2.12 -0.31 -1.55
CA GLY A 451 1.49 -1.57 -1.11
C GLY A 451 -0.03 -1.47 -1.09
N TYR A 452 -0.57 -0.32 -0.65
CA TYR A 452 -2.00 -0.04 -0.72
C TYR A 452 -2.55 0.10 -2.15
N SER A 453 -1.84 0.81 -3.04
CA SER A 453 -2.22 0.94 -4.46
C SER A 453 -2.20 -0.42 -5.17
N CYS A 454 -1.23 -1.27 -4.86
CA CYS A 454 -1.20 -2.65 -5.33
C CYS A 454 -2.44 -3.44 -4.88
N ARG A 455 -2.90 -3.27 -3.63
CA ARG A 455 -4.15 -3.91 -3.16
C ARG A 455 -5.41 -3.41 -3.86
N VAL A 456 -5.48 -2.14 -4.25
CA VAL A 456 -6.59 -1.65 -5.09
C VAL A 456 -6.63 -2.41 -6.42
N VAL A 457 -5.49 -2.59 -7.09
CA VAL A 457 -5.41 -3.34 -8.36
C VAL A 457 -5.70 -4.84 -8.16
N ASP A 458 -5.23 -5.44 -7.07
CA ASP A 458 -5.49 -6.84 -6.75
C ASP A 458 -6.98 -7.10 -6.43
N LEU A 459 -7.65 -6.16 -5.73
CA LEU A 459 -9.09 -6.21 -5.47
C LEU A 459 -9.91 -6.05 -6.76
N LEU A 460 -9.55 -5.12 -7.64
CA LEU A 460 -10.18 -4.97 -8.96
C LEU A 460 -10.11 -6.26 -9.78
N LYS A 461 -8.94 -6.92 -9.81
CA LYS A 461 -8.75 -8.21 -10.50
C LYS A 461 -9.59 -9.33 -9.88
N HIS A 462 -9.74 -9.35 -8.55
CA HIS A 462 -10.57 -10.33 -7.86
C HIS A 462 -12.07 -10.13 -8.13
N MET A 463 -12.57 -8.88 -8.09
CA MET A 463 -13.94 -8.56 -8.46
C MET A 463 -14.24 -8.98 -9.90
N TYR A 464 -13.33 -8.69 -10.83
CA TYR A 464 -13.47 -9.11 -12.22
C TYR A 464 -13.48 -10.63 -12.39
N SER A 465 -12.63 -11.38 -11.68
CA SER A 465 -12.66 -12.85 -11.65
C SER A 465 -14.05 -13.34 -11.23
N LYS A 466 -14.56 -12.86 -10.09
CA LYS A 466 -15.84 -13.27 -9.52
C LYS A 466 -17.05 -12.91 -10.38
N GLU A 467 -16.92 -12.00 -11.34
CA GLU A 467 -17.97 -11.68 -12.31
C GLU A 467 -17.96 -12.55 -13.57
N HIS A 468 -16.95 -13.41 -13.74
CA HIS A 468 -16.74 -14.23 -14.94
C HIS A 468 -16.45 -15.72 -14.66
N GLU A 469 -16.41 -16.09 -13.38
CA GLU A 469 -16.60 -17.45 -12.85
C GLU A 469 -18.07 -17.91 -13.03
#